data_AF-A0A7S1GAH3-F1
#
_entry.id   AF-A0A7S1GAH3-F1
#
_cell.length_a   1.000
_cell.length_b   1.000
_cell.length_c   1.000
_cell.angle_alpha   90.00
_cell.angle_beta   90.00
_cell.angle_gamma   90.00
#
_symmetry.space_group_name_H-M   'P 1'
#
loop_
_entity.id
_entity.type
_entity.pdbx_description
1 polymer ?
#
loop_
_entity_poly.entity_id
_entity_poly.type
_entity_poly.pdbx_seq_one_letter_code
_entity_poly.pdbx_strand_id
1 'polypeptide(L)'
;GGGAADAAAAAEGEAAKPVRVLDVATNTFVARAVAALRVGDVCEFVSGDTFPCDLLLLWSTAPTETAVETSVFDGDNALRRRQVAPIAALERPLEGGGGGGDGAGDGGGGGDGGGGGGGGGGGGGGG
;
A
#
# COMPACT_ATOMS: atom_id res chain seq x y z
N GLY A 1 18.83 -1.10 40.31
CA GLY A 1 17.42 -0.70 40.46
C GLY A 1 17.34 0.76 40.15
N GLY A 2 16.45 1.28 39.33
CA GLY A 2 15.17 0.78 38.84
C GLY A 2 14.41 2.05 38.50
N GLY A 3 14.00 2.21 37.25
CA GLY A 3 13.38 3.45 36.77
C GLY A 3 13.08 3.38 35.28
N ALA A 4 12.61 2.21 34.81
CA ALA A 4 12.11 1.98 33.46
C ALA A 4 10.60 1.69 33.50
N ALA A 5 9.87 2.44 34.33
CA ALA A 5 8.46 2.24 34.57
C ALA A 5 7.76 3.60 34.70
N ASP A 6 7.78 4.40 33.63
CA ASP A 6 6.85 5.54 33.53
C ASP A 6 6.54 5.97 32.09
N ALA A 7 6.35 5.00 31.19
CA ALA A 7 5.89 5.25 29.82
C ALA A 7 4.73 4.32 29.41
N ALA A 8 3.90 3.90 30.38
CA ALA A 8 2.79 2.98 30.15
C ALA A 8 1.46 3.50 30.72
N ALA A 9 1.25 4.83 30.68
CA ALA A 9 0.04 5.46 31.20
C ALA A 9 -0.42 6.64 30.31
N ALA A 10 -0.91 6.34 29.11
CA ALA A 10 -1.84 7.20 28.36
C ALA A 10 -2.43 6.44 27.16
N ALA A 11 -3.29 5.45 27.42
CA ALA A 11 -4.21 4.94 26.39
C ALA A 11 -5.60 4.78 27.01
N GLU A 12 -6.03 5.78 27.79
CA GLU A 12 -7.44 5.93 28.16
C GLU A 12 -8.18 6.55 26.98
N GLY A 13 -8.83 5.69 26.19
CA GLY A 13 -10.07 5.99 25.48
C GLY A 13 -10.15 7.27 24.63
N GLU A 14 -9.10 7.63 23.91
CA GLU A 14 -9.23 8.68 22.89
C GLU A 14 -10.22 8.20 21.83
N ALA A 15 -11.38 8.85 21.76
CA ALA A 15 -12.42 8.50 20.82
C ALA A 15 -11.84 8.59 19.40
N ALA A 16 -11.84 7.45 18.68
CA ALA A 16 -11.25 7.36 17.36
C ALA A 16 -11.82 8.45 16.44
N LYS A 17 -10.92 9.26 15.86
CA LYS A 17 -11.27 10.30 14.88
C LYS A 17 -12.14 9.70 13.76
N PRO A 18 -13.27 10.31 13.39
CA PRO A 18 -14.09 9.82 12.29
C PRO A 18 -13.33 9.93 10.96
N VAL A 19 -13.61 9.00 10.05
CA VAL A 19 -13.02 8.96 8.71
C VAL A 19 -13.95 9.64 7.71
N ARG A 20 -13.38 10.35 6.74
CA ARG A 20 -14.14 10.98 5.66
C ARG A 20 -14.38 9.96 4.56
N VAL A 21 -15.64 9.60 4.31
CA VAL A 21 -16.04 8.58 3.34
C VAL A 21 -16.87 9.21 2.23
N LEU A 22 -16.61 8.84 0.98
CA LEU A 22 -17.36 9.31 -0.17
C LEU A 22 -18.80 8.77 -0.11
N ASP A 23 -19.76 9.67 0.03
CA ASP A 23 -21.16 9.40 -0.25
C ASP A 23 -21.41 9.55 -1.75
N VAL A 24 -21.64 8.42 -2.42
CA VAL A 24 -21.85 8.35 -3.87
C VAL A 24 -23.15 9.02 -4.30
N ALA A 25 -24.17 9.05 -3.43
CA ALA A 25 -25.46 9.67 -3.78
C ALA A 25 -25.34 11.19 -3.90
N THR A 26 -24.49 11.80 -3.06
CA THR A 26 -24.27 13.25 -3.03
C THR A 26 -22.97 13.68 -3.69
N ASN A 27 -22.09 12.74 -4.02
CA ASN A 27 -20.73 12.96 -4.50
C ASN A 27 -19.91 13.88 -3.57
N THR A 28 -20.03 13.66 -2.26
CA THR A 28 -19.31 14.42 -1.23
C THR A 28 -18.69 13.51 -0.18
N PHE A 29 -17.60 13.94 0.45
CA PHE A 29 -17.02 13.23 1.58
C PHE A 29 -17.72 13.61 2.88
N VAL A 30 -18.25 12.60 3.59
CA VAL A 30 -18.96 12.77 4.86
C VAL A 30 -18.22 12.07 6.00
N ALA A 31 -18.26 12.63 7.20
CA ALA A 31 -17.65 12.02 8.37
C ALA A 31 -18.42 10.76 8.78
N ARG A 32 -17.72 9.64 8.96
CA ARG A 32 -18.26 8.36 9.39
C ARG A 32 -17.42 7.78 10.53
N ALA A 33 -18.09 7.18 11.51
CA ALA A 33 -17.40 6.48 12.59
C ALA A 33 -16.60 5.28 12.03
N VAL A 34 -15.42 5.02 12.59
CA VAL A 34 -14.55 3.91 12.16
C VAL A 34 -15.28 2.57 12.17
N ALA A 35 -16.09 2.32 13.21
CA ALA A 35 -16.88 1.09 13.35
C ALA A 35 -17.96 0.88 12.25
N ALA A 36 -18.27 1.92 11.47
CA ALA A 36 -19.25 1.88 10.39
C ALA A 36 -18.63 1.75 8.99
N LEU A 37 -17.29 1.67 8.88
CA LEU A 37 -16.60 1.46 7.61
C LEU A 37 -16.91 0.08 7.03
N ARG A 38 -17.03 0.00 5.72
CA ARG A 38 -17.26 -1.26 4.97
C ARG A 38 -16.20 -1.43 3.89
N VAL A 39 -15.95 -2.70 3.52
CA VAL A 39 -15.13 -3.01 2.34
C VAL A 39 -15.76 -2.36 1.11
N GLY A 40 -14.96 -1.63 0.36
CA GLY A 40 -15.39 -0.87 -0.82
C GLY A 40 -15.71 0.61 -0.55
N ASP A 41 -15.74 1.07 0.71
CA ASP A 41 -15.85 2.50 1.01
C ASP A 41 -14.60 3.25 0.47
N VAL A 42 -14.83 4.34 -0.26
CA VAL A 42 -13.76 5.24 -0.71
C VAL A 42 -13.54 6.30 0.37
N CYS A 43 -12.34 6.32 0.96
CA CYS A 43 -12.01 7.17 2.08
C CYS A 43 -11.02 8.28 1.68
N GLU A 44 -11.16 9.45 2.28
CA GLU A 44 -10.23 10.58 2.16
C GLU A 44 -9.43 10.72 3.46
N PHE A 45 -8.11 10.85 3.31
CA PHE A 45 -7.16 11.05 4.41
C PHE A 45 -6.31 12.28 4.14
N VAL A 46 -5.98 13.01 5.20
CA VAL A 46 -5.05 14.13 5.16
C VAL A 46 -3.76 13.79 5.91
N SER A 47 -2.72 14.60 5.73
CA SER A 47 -1.44 14.40 6.42
C SER A 47 -1.63 14.34 7.93
N GLY A 48 -1.02 13.33 8.56
CA GLY A 48 -1.11 13.09 10.00
C GLY A 48 -2.28 12.20 10.44
N ASP A 49 -3.16 11.80 9.52
CA ASP A 49 -4.20 10.82 9.83
C ASP A 49 -3.62 9.42 10.04
N THR A 50 -4.22 8.66 10.97
CA THR A 50 -3.96 7.24 11.15
C THR A 50 -4.94 6.41 10.33
N PHE A 51 -4.46 5.34 9.70
CA PHE A 51 -5.31 4.43 8.94
C PHE A 51 -5.94 3.38 9.88
N PRO A 52 -7.28 3.28 9.95
CA PRO A 52 -7.95 2.35 10.85
C PRO A 52 -7.98 0.90 10.34
N CYS A 53 -7.64 0.70 9.07
CA CYS A 53 -7.65 -0.59 8.38
C CYS A 53 -6.68 -0.54 7.19
N ASP A 54 -6.48 -1.69 6.53
CA ASP A 54 -5.71 -1.78 5.30
C ASP A 54 -6.45 -1.11 4.14
N LEU A 55 -5.72 -0.36 3.32
CA LEU A 55 -6.28 0.47 2.26
C LEU A 55 -5.53 0.26 0.94
N LEU A 56 -6.25 0.47 -0.17
CA LEU A 56 -5.67 0.64 -1.50
C LEU A 56 -5.57 2.14 -1.81
N LEU A 57 -4.35 2.63 -2.07
CA LEU A 57 -4.13 4.02 -2.43
C LEU A 57 -4.56 4.26 -3.88
N LEU A 58 -5.75 4.83 -4.09
CA LEU A 58 -6.32 5.07 -5.43
C LEU A 58 -5.85 6.38 -6.06
N TRP A 59 -5.55 7.40 -5.25
CA TRP A 59 -5.13 8.70 -5.71
C TRP A 59 -4.38 9.44 -4.59
N SER A 60 -3.51 10.37 -4.97
CA SER A 60 -2.80 11.25 -4.04
C SER A 60 -2.59 12.63 -4.65
N THR A 61 -2.55 13.66 -3.80
CA THR A 61 -2.13 15.02 -4.18
C THR A 61 -0.63 15.10 -4.46
N ALA A 62 0.16 14.17 -3.94
CA ALA A 62 1.58 14.08 -4.23
C ALA A 62 1.79 13.46 -5.63
N PRO A 63 2.49 14.14 -6.55
CA PRO A 63 2.56 13.72 -7.96
C PRO A 63 3.37 12.45 -8.21
N THR A 64 4.19 12.03 -7.23
CA THR A 64 5.09 10.89 -7.35
C THR A 64 4.72 9.78 -6.37
N GLU A 65 4.82 10.06 -5.07
CA GLU A 65 4.68 9.07 -4.01
C GLU A 65 4.07 9.69 -2.75
N THR A 66 3.26 8.92 -2.03
CA THR A 66 2.74 9.27 -0.70
C THR A 66 3.66 8.69 0.37
N ALA A 67 4.13 9.52 1.29
CA ALA A 67 4.88 9.06 2.45
C ALA A 67 3.93 8.54 3.55
N VAL A 68 4.27 7.40 4.14
CA VAL A 68 3.52 6.74 5.21
C VAL A 68 4.48 6.32 6.31
N GLU A 69 4.14 6.64 7.55
CA GLU A 69 4.85 6.12 8.72
C GLU A 69 4.30 4.75 9.11
N THR A 70 5.17 3.78 9.39
CA THR A 70 4.79 2.43 9.81
C THR A 70 5.37 2.02 11.17
N SER A 71 5.88 2.99 11.94
CA SER A 71 6.54 2.78 13.22
C SER A 71 5.73 1.95 14.21
N VAL A 72 4.40 2.05 14.18
CA VAL A 72 3.50 1.26 15.03
C VAL A 72 3.45 -0.23 14.68
N PHE A 73 3.86 -0.63 13.47
CA PHE A 73 3.83 -2.02 13.00
C PHE A 73 5.18 -2.73 13.16
N ASP A 74 6.29 -2.02 12.94
CA ASP A 74 7.63 -2.61 12.86
C ASP A 74 8.68 -1.89 13.73
N GLY A 75 8.32 -0.80 14.39
CA GLY A 75 9.23 0.03 15.19
C GLY A 75 10.17 0.91 14.37
N ASP A 76 10.04 0.92 13.03
CA ASP A 76 10.86 1.74 12.15
C ASP A 76 10.25 3.14 11.99
N ASN A 77 11.01 4.17 12.36
CA ASN A 77 10.59 5.58 12.27
C ASN A 77 10.86 6.18 10.87
N ALA A 78 11.43 5.42 9.94
CA ALA A 78 11.61 5.86 8.58
C ALA A 78 10.27 5.97 7.82
N LEU A 79 10.09 7.06 7.09
CA LEU A 79 8.93 7.22 6.20
C LEU A 79 9.05 6.28 5.01
N ARG A 80 8.03 5.44 4.81
CA ARG A 80 7.91 4.55 3.66
C ARG A 80 7.17 5.25 2.52
N ARG A 81 7.64 5.05 1.29
CA ARG A 81 7.02 5.64 0.11
C ARG A 81 6.06 4.67 -0.55
N ARG A 82 4.86 5.15 -0.86
CA ARG A 82 3.79 4.37 -1.49
C ARG A 82 3.37 5.03 -2.80
N GLN A 83 3.19 4.22 -3.82
CA GLN A 83 2.67 4.64 -5.12
C GLN A 83 1.19 4.36 -5.19
N VAL A 84 0.49 5.14 -6.00
CA VAL A 84 -0.91 4.91 -6.33
C VAL A 84 -1.05 3.56 -7.04
N ALA A 85 -2.06 2.79 -6.65
CA ALA A 85 -2.35 1.50 -7.26
C ALA A 85 -2.65 1.70 -8.76
N PRO A 86 -2.01 0.94 -9.66
CA PRO A 86 -2.30 1.03 -11.09
C PRO A 86 -3.74 0.57 -11.36
N ILE A 87 -4.49 1.32 -12.16
CA ILE A 87 -5.91 1.05 -12.46
C ILE A 87 -6.10 -0.37 -13.01
N ALA A 88 -5.17 -0.86 -13.84
CA ALA A 88 -5.21 -2.22 -14.37
C ALA A 88 -5.15 -3.33 -13.28
N ALA A 89 -4.66 -3.02 -12.08
CA ALA A 89 -4.70 -3.96 -10.96
C ALA A 89 -6.08 -4.03 -10.28
N LEU A 90 -6.94 -3.02 -10.48
CA LEU A 90 -8.31 -2.99 -9.95
C LEU A 90 -9.32 -3.73 -10.83
N GLU A 91 -8.95 -4.03 -12.08
CA GLU A 91 -9.79 -4.79 -13.03
C GLU A 91 -9.80 -6.30 -12.75
N ARG A 92 -8.87 -6.78 -11.92
CA ARG A 92 -8.94 -8.16 -11.41
C ARG A 92 -10.00 -8.19 -10.33
N PRO A 93 -10.99 -9.11 -10.41
CA PRO A 93 -11.88 -9.36 -9.30
C PRO A 93 -11.03 -9.52 -8.03
N LEU A 94 -11.38 -8.80 -6.97
CA LEU A 94 -10.93 -9.13 -5.62
C LEU A 94 -11.54 -10.50 -5.34
N GLU A 95 -10.88 -11.57 -5.77
CA GLU A 95 -11.27 -12.93 -5.46
C GLU A 95 -11.38 -12.98 -3.95
N GLY A 96 -12.62 -13.13 -3.45
CA GLY A 96 -12.87 -13.26 -2.04
C GLY A 96 -12.03 -14.42 -1.54
N GLY A 97 -10.98 -14.10 -0.78
CA GLY A 97 -10.03 -15.06 -0.23
C GLY A 97 -10.70 -15.96 0.80
N GLY A 98 -11.54 -16.86 0.32
CA GLY A 98 -11.99 -18.05 1.00
C GLY A 98 -11.48 -19.23 0.20
N GLY A 99 -10.66 -20.07 0.83
CA GLY A 99 -10.33 -21.39 0.30
C GLY A 99 -8.84 -21.63 0.18
N GLY A 100 -8.35 -22.56 0.99
CA GLY A 100 -7.01 -23.11 0.89
C GLY A 100 -6.75 -23.75 -0.46
N GLY A 101 -5.47 -23.79 -0.79
CA GLY A 101 -4.93 -24.46 -1.96
C GLY A 101 -3.52 -24.91 -1.64
N ASP A 102 -3.42 -26.02 -0.94
CA ASP A 102 -2.25 -26.89 -0.79
C ASP A 102 -1.82 -27.41 -2.18
N GLY A 103 -1.24 -26.51 -2.98
CA GLY A 103 -0.68 -26.82 -4.29
C GLY A 103 0.79 -27.21 -4.15
N ALA A 104 1.06 -28.47 -3.83
CA ALA A 104 2.36 -29.08 -4.09
C ALA A 104 2.64 -29.04 -5.59
N GLY A 105 3.60 -28.21 -5.99
CA GLY A 105 4.09 -28.13 -7.37
C GLY A 105 5.54 -28.60 -7.44
N ASP A 106 5.72 -29.90 -7.63
CA ASP A 106 6.97 -30.49 -8.11
C ASP A 106 7.18 -30.16 -9.59
N GLY A 107 8.38 -29.70 -9.96
CA GLY A 107 8.85 -29.58 -11.35
C GLY A 107 9.58 -28.26 -11.59
N GLY A 108 10.78 -28.19 -12.16
CA GLY A 108 11.57 -29.16 -12.90
C GLY A 108 12.36 -28.39 -13.98
N GLY A 109 13.62 -28.75 -14.21
CA GLY A 109 14.45 -28.31 -15.35
C GLY A 109 14.98 -26.87 -15.25
N GLY A 110 16.28 -26.57 -15.36
CA GLY A 110 17.27 -27.15 -16.27
C GLY A 110 17.33 -26.30 -17.54
N GLY A 111 18.39 -25.52 -17.73
CA GLY A 111 18.55 -24.69 -18.92
C GLY A 111 19.77 -23.78 -18.88
N ASP A 112 20.97 -24.38 -18.94
CA ASP A 112 22.19 -23.66 -19.30
C ASP A 112 22.20 -23.38 -20.81
N GLY A 113 22.26 -22.11 -21.20
CA GLY A 113 22.56 -21.70 -22.57
C GLY A 113 22.90 -20.21 -22.55
N GLY A 114 24.03 -19.71 -23.03
CA GLY A 114 24.98 -20.28 -23.97
C GLY A 114 25.20 -19.25 -25.08
N GLY A 115 26.32 -18.51 -25.00
CA GLY A 115 27.18 -18.07 -26.11
C GLY A 115 26.68 -17.12 -27.22
N GLY A 116 27.59 -16.22 -27.60
CA GLY A 116 27.65 -15.53 -28.90
C GLY A 116 27.47 -14.01 -28.77
N GLY A 117 28.37 -13.11 -29.19
CA GLY A 117 29.48 -13.21 -30.14
C GLY A 117 29.20 -12.33 -31.36
N GLY A 118 30.09 -11.36 -31.62
CA GLY A 118 30.18 -10.57 -32.87
C GLY A 118 29.49 -9.20 -32.78
N GLY A 119 30.03 -8.09 -33.29
CA GLY A 119 31.17 -7.88 -34.18
C GLY A 119 30.78 -6.87 -35.28
N GLY A 120 31.63 -5.85 -35.50
CA GLY A 120 31.57 -4.91 -36.64
C GLY A 120 30.55 -3.77 -36.46
N GLY A 121 30.79 -2.53 -36.89
CA GLY A 121 31.79 -1.99 -37.81
C GLY A 121 31.09 -0.97 -38.73
N GLY A 122 31.77 0.14 -39.03
CA GLY A 122 31.37 1.15 -40.02
C GLY A 122 30.64 2.35 -39.41
N GLY A 123 30.99 3.61 -39.67
CA GLY A 123 31.79 4.18 -40.75
C GLY A 123 30.95 5.17 -41.54
N GLY A 124 31.44 6.41 -41.66
CA GLY A 124 30.91 7.47 -42.52
C GLY A 124 29.84 8.34 -41.83
N GLY A 125 29.84 9.66 -41.91
CA GLY A 125 30.59 10.57 -42.77
C GLY A 125 29.65 11.68 -43.23
N GLY A 126 30.15 12.92 -43.23
CA GLY A 126 29.67 14.00 -44.09
C GLY A 126 28.54 14.88 -43.56
N GLY A 127 28.83 16.18 -43.45
CA GLY A 127 27.84 17.26 -43.33
C GLY A 127 28.17 18.25 -42.23
#